data_AF-A0A529ZHP1-F1
#
_entry.id   AF-A0A529ZHP1-F1
#
_cell.length_a   1.000
_cell.length_b   1.000
_cell.length_c   1.000
_cell.angle_alpha   90.00
_cell.angle_beta   90.00
_cell.angle_gamma   90.00
#
_symmetry.space_group_name_H-M   'P 1'
#
loop_
_entity.id
_entity.type
_entity.pdbx_description
1 polymer ?
#
loop_
_entity_poly.entity_id
_entity_poly.type
_entity_poly.pdbx_seq_one_letter_code
_entity_poly.pdbx_strand_id
1 'polypeptide(L)'
;MTLRNALKSVITAAMMLGAGLATQAAKADAVDDITKAGAINVGIFSDFPPFSSASADMSIKGYDIDVAQAIADALKVKLNLVSVTGQNRIPYLTDKRVDILMSVGYSKEREQVIDFAAAYAPYYIAVIGPKALAVKGKEDLADKSIAVNRGTLEDTSLTEAAPSS
;
A
#
# COMPACT_ATOMS: atom_id res chain seq x y z
N MET A 1 -38.56 15.47 59.33
CA MET A 1 -37.93 16.01 58.11
C MET A 1 -37.15 14.86 57.48
N THR A 2 -37.74 14.25 56.46
CA THR A 2 -37.66 12.81 56.19
C THR A 2 -36.56 12.45 55.20
N LEU A 3 -35.94 11.29 55.44
CA LEU A 3 -34.93 10.56 54.65
C LEU A 3 -35.19 10.52 53.13
N ARG A 4 -36.42 10.84 52.69
CA ARG A 4 -36.86 10.91 51.29
C ARG A 4 -36.19 12.03 50.48
N ASN A 5 -35.73 13.11 51.11
CA ASN A 5 -35.07 14.22 50.38
C ASN A 5 -33.56 13.99 50.16
N ALA A 6 -32.91 13.19 51.02
CA ALA A 6 -31.51 12.80 50.84
C ALA A 6 -31.36 11.80 49.67
N LEU A 7 -32.31 10.86 49.53
CA LEU A 7 -32.27 9.86 48.46
C LEU A 7 -32.50 10.47 47.06
N LYS A 8 -33.33 11.52 46.96
CA LYS A 8 -33.55 12.26 45.70
C LYS A 8 -32.33 13.07 45.27
N SER A 9 -31.49 13.52 46.20
CA SER A 9 -30.31 14.34 45.90
C SER A 9 -29.13 13.51 45.40
N VAL A 10 -29.04 12.23 45.83
CA VAL A 10 -27.97 11.30 45.39
C VAL A 10 -28.23 10.77 43.97
N ILE A 11 -29.49 10.59 43.58
CA ILE A 11 -29.84 10.11 42.23
C ILE A 11 -29.58 11.19 41.15
N THR A 12 -29.77 12.47 41.48
CA THR A 12 -29.50 13.57 40.54
C THR A 12 -28.00 13.81 40.32
N ALA A 13 -27.16 13.58 41.34
CA ALA A 13 -25.70 13.71 41.21
C ALA A 13 -25.06 12.56 40.41
N ALA A 14 -25.66 11.36 40.43
CA ALA A 14 -25.17 10.22 39.66
C ALA A 14 -25.48 10.31 38.15
N MET A 15 -26.51 11.07 37.74
CA MET A 15 -26.83 11.27 36.32
C MET A 15 -25.97 12.35 35.63
N MET A 16 -25.32 13.23 36.38
CA MET A 16 -24.45 14.27 35.80
C MET A 16 -23.01 13.81 35.52
N LEU A 17 -22.58 12.65 36.05
CA LEU A 17 -21.27 12.06 35.68
C LEU A 17 -21.32 11.13 34.47
N GLY A 18 -22.51 10.76 33.97
CA GLY A 18 -22.66 9.84 32.85
C GLY A 18 -22.68 10.47 31.45
N ALA A 19 -22.79 11.80 31.34
CA ALA A 19 -23.02 12.49 30.06
C ALA A 19 -21.74 13.04 29.40
N GLY A 20 -20.56 12.88 30.02
CA GLY A 20 -19.30 13.49 29.54
C GLY A 20 -18.41 12.61 28.66
N LEU A 21 -18.67 11.30 28.60
CA LEU A 21 -17.89 10.37 27.76
C LEU A 21 -18.63 10.11 26.46
N ALA A 22 -18.87 11.17 25.69
CA ALA A 22 -18.97 11.00 24.26
C ALA A 22 -17.59 10.52 23.81
N THR A 23 -17.46 9.20 23.63
CA THR A 23 -16.34 8.59 22.93
C THR A 23 -16.34 9.18 21.53
N GLN A 24 -15.62 10.29 21.38
CA GLN A 24 -15.33 10.89 20.10
C GLN A 24 -14.57 9.79 19.36
N ALA A 25 -15.27 9.09 18.47
CA ALA A 25 -14.68 8.06 17.66
C ALA A 25 -13.48 8.72 16.97
N ALA A 26 -12.28 8.29 17.35
CA ALA A 26 -11.07 8.79 16.72
C ALA A 26 -11.18 8.43 15.25
N LYS A 27 -11.51 9.43 14.42
CA LYS A 27 -11.34 9.32 12.98
C LYS A 27 -9.85 9.39 12.75
N ALA A 28 -9.21 8.23 12.66
CA ALA A 28 -7.86 8.10 12.15
C ALA A 28 -7.92 8.42 10.66
N ASP A 29 -7.89 9.71 10.34
CA ASP A 29 -7.83 10.18 8.97
C ASP A 29 -6.36 10.24 8.55
N ALA A 30 -5.93 9.23 7.80
CA ALA A 30 -4.55 9.11 7.33
C ALA A 30 -4.10 10.35 6.54
N VAL A 31 -5.03 11.02 5.83
CA VAL A 31 -4.73 12.23 5.07
C VAL A 31 -4.45 13.40 6.02
N ASP A 32 -5.21 13.54 7.10
CA ASP A 32 -4.95 14.56 8.12
C ASP A 32 -3.60 14.34 8.80
N ASP A 33 -3.25 13.09 9.11
CA ASP A 33 -1.98 12.74 9.75
C ASP A 33 -0.79 13.09 8.84
N ILE A 34 -0.86 12.74 7.55
CA ILE A 34 0.14 13.10 6.53
C ILE A 34 0.25 14.61 6.38
N THR A 35 -0.89 15.31 6.30
CA THR A 35 -0.91 16.78 6.13
C THR A 35 -0.31 17.49 7.35
N LYS A 36 -0.62 17.02 8.56
CA LYS A 36 -0.02 17.54 9.82
C LYS A 36 1.47 17.25 9.91
N ALA A 37 1.92 16.09 9.45
CA ALA A 37 3.33 15.74 9.39
C ALA A 37 4.12 16.59 8.37
N GLY A 38 3.43 17.14 7.36
CA GLY A 38 4.04 17.97 6.32
C GLY A 38 4.85 17.18 5.29
N ALA A 39 4.78 15.85 5.32
CA ALA A 39 5.44 14.98 4.36
C ALA A 39 4.65 13.67 4.15
N ILE A 40 4.72 13.13 2.93
CA ILE A 40 4.21 11.81 2.56
C ILE A 40 5.38 10.89 2.19
N ASN A 41 5.41 9.69 2.77
CA ASN A 41 6.39 8.65 2.49
C ASN A 41 5.79 7.65 1.50
N VAL A 42 6.35 7.58 0.28
CA VAL A 42 5.81 6.78 -0.81
C VAL A 42 6.75 5.62 -1.12
N GLY A 43 6.25 4.40 -0.97
CA GLY A 43 6.98 3.18 -1.32
C GLY A 43 7.01 2.96 -2.84
N ILE A 44 8.21 2.85 -3.41
CA ILE A 44 8.45 2.64 -4.85
C ILE A 44 9.45 1.50 -5.08
N PHE A 45 9.35 0.82 -6.21
CA PHE A 45 10.49 0.08 -6.75
C PHE A 45 11.50 1.07 -7.33
N SER A 46 12.81 0.77 -7.33
CA SER A 46 13.82 1.67 -7.94
C SER A 46 14.33 1.17 -9.30
N ASP A 47 13.88 -0.01 -9.70
CA ASP A 47 14.40 -0.84 -10.77
C ASP A 47 13.29 -1.39 -11.67
N PHE A 48 12.19 -0.63 -11.80
CA PHE A 48 10.98 -1.04 -12.50
C PHE A 48 10.61 -0.08 -13.63
N PRO A 49 11.43 0.06 -14.67
CA PRO A 49 11.10 0.92 -15.81
C PRO A 49 9.86 0.39 -16.56
N PRO A 50 9.00 1.28 -17.10
CA PRO A 50 9.13 2.74 -17.14
C PRO A 50 8.56 3.46 -15.91
N PHE A 51 8.06 2.71 -14.91
CA PHE A 51 7.40 3.26 -13.73
C PHE A 51 8.38 3.95 -12.79
N SER A 52 9.56 3.37 -12.60
CA SER A 52 10.61 3.94 -11.78
C SER A 52 11.97 3.36 -12.13
N SER A 53 12.97 4.23 -12.24
CA SER A 53 14.34 3.83 -12.53
C SER A 53 15.34 4.87 -12.03
N ALA A 54 16.51 4.41 -11.61
CA ALA A 54 17.63 5.30 -11.34
C ALA A 54 18.11 5.98 -12.64
N SER A 55 18.26 7.30 -12.56
CA SER A 55 18.85 8.14 -13.60
C SER A 55 20.37 8.26 -13.42
N ALA A 56 21.06 8.77 -14.44
CA ALA A 56 22.51 8.98 -14.38
C ALA A 56 22.96 9.93 -13.25
N ASP A 57 22.08 10.82 -12.80
CA ASP A 57 22.27 11.73 -11.67
C ASP A 57 21.94 11.09 -10.30
N MET A 58 21.73 9.77 -10.26
CA MET A 58 21.31 8.99 -9.09
C MET A 58 19.91 9.31 -8.53
N SER A 59 19.15 10.19 -9.18
CA SER A 59 17.73 10.41 -8.83
C SER A 59 16.86 9.29 -9.40
N ILE A 60 15.72 9.01 -8.76
CA ILE A 60 14.72 8.08 -9.30
C ILE A 60 13.72 8.87 -10.14
N LYS A 61 13.45 8.40 -11.37
CA LYS A 61 12.48 9.00 -12.30
C LYS A 61 11.58 7.93 -12.90
N GLY A 62 10.39 8.33 -13.34
CA GLY A 62 9.44 7.46 -14.01
C GLY A 62 8.00 7.80 -13.64
N TYR A 63 7.06 7.07 -14.23
CA TYR A 63 5.63 7.36 -14.08
C TYR A 63 5.13 7.32 -12.63
N ASP A 64 5.63 6.39 -11.80
CA ASP A 64 5.26 6.32 -10.38
C ASP A 64 5.73 7.56 -9.61
N ILE A 65 6.87 8.13 -10.00
CA ILE A 65 7.43 9.32 -9.36
C ILE A 65 6.60 10.54 -9.72
N ASP A 66 6.16 10.66 -10.97
CA ASP A 66 5.30 11.75 -11.42
C ASP A 66 3.94 11.71 -10.71
N VAL A 67 3.34 10.53 -10.56
CA VAL A 67 2.08 10.35 -9.83
C VAL A 67 2.26 10.64 -8.33
N ALA A 68 3.32 10.13 -7.71
CA ALA A 68 3.62 10.39 -6.31
C ALA A 68 3.84 11.88 -6.02
N GLN A 69 4.52 12.59 -6.93
CA GLN A 69 4.72 14.03 -6.84
C GLN A 69 3.40 14.78 -6.95
N ALA A 70 2.54 14.41 -7.90
CA ALA A 70 1.22 15.03 -8.05
C ALA A 70 0.35 14.87 -6.79
N ILE A 71 0.42 13.70 -6.12
CA ILE A 71 -0.27 13.47 -4.84
C ILE A 71 0.30 14.38 -3.75
N ALA A 72 1.63 14.44 -3.61
CA ALA A 72 2.27 15.30 -2.61
C ALA A 72 1.95 16.79 -2.82
N ASP A 73 1.95 17.25 -4.07
CA ASP A 73 1.61 18.62 -4.44
C ASP A 73 0.14 18.95 -4.11
N ALA A 74 -0.79 18.04 -4.40
CA ALA A 74 -2.20 18.19 -4.08
C ALA A 74 -2.44 18.30 -2.56
N LEU A 75 -1.67 17.54 -1.78
CA LEU A 75 -1.68 17.57 -0.32
C LEU A 75 -0.87 18.74 0.27
N LYS A 76 -0.07 19.43 -0.55
CA LYS A 76 0.87 20.49 -0.16
C LYS A 76 1.88 20.03 0.89
N VAL A 77 2.38 18.81 0.74
CA VAL A 77 3.38 18.20 1.62
C VAL A 77 4.64 17.83 0.85
N LYS A 78 5.75 17.59 1.56
CA LYS A 78 6.97 17.09 0.95
C LYS A 78 6.83 15.63 0.52
N LEU A 79 7.27 15.29 -0.68
CA LEU A 79 7.43 13.90 -1.10
C LEU A 79 8.74 13.29 -0.55
N ASN A 80 8.63 12.15 0.13
CA ASN A 80 9.76 11.30 0.49
C ASN A 80 9.60 9.95 -0.21
N LEU A 81 10.55 9.59 -1.07
CA LEU A 81 10.55 8.29 -1.73
C LEU A 81 11.27 7.25 -0.87
N VAL A 82 10.66 6.08 -0.71
CA VAL A 82 11.20 4.95 0.04
C VAL A 82 11.27 3.74 -0.88
N SER A 83 12.48 3.24 -1.14
CA SER A 83 12.67 2.05 -1.97
C SER A 83 12.17 0.79 -1.24
N VAL A 84 11.36 -0.01 -1.92
CA VAL A 84 10.78 -1.27 -1.43
C VAL A 84 11.02 -2.41 -2.43
N THR A 85 10.79 -3.64 -1.98
CA THR A 85 10.82 -4.86 -2.78
C THR A 85 9.46 -5.55 -2.75
N GLY A 86 9.25 -6.55 -3.62
CA GLY A 86 8.00 -7.33 -3.65
C GLY A 86 7.70 -7.98 -2.30
N GLN A 87 8.74 -8.44 -1.59
CA GLN A 87 8.60 -9.12 -0.30
C GLN A 87 8.32 -8.19 0.87
N ASN A 88 8.85 -6.95 0.87
CA ASN A 88 8.79 -6.08 2.04
C ASN A 88 7.75 -4.95 1.94
N ARG A 89 7.21 -4.65 0.75
CA ARG A 89 6.33 -3.49 0.55
C ARG A 89 5.07 -3.49 1.40
N ILE A 90 4.39 -4.64 1.53
CA ILE A 90 3.18 -4.75 2.37
C ILE A 90 3.52 -4.55 3.85
N PRO A 91 4.52 -5.26 4.42
CA PRO A 91 5.01 -4.95 5.77
C PRO A 91 5.36 -3.48 5.99
N TYR A 92 6.01 -2.83 5.02
CA TYR A 92 6.35 -1.41 5.12
C TYR A 92 5.10 -0.53 5.26
N LEU A 93 4.02 -0.83 4.54
CA LEU A 93 2.76 -0.11 4.64
C LEU A 93 2.06 -0.40 5.97
N THR A 94 1.94 -1.68 6.35
CA THR A 94 1.24 -2.06 7.60
C THR A 94 1.95 -1.59 8.86
N ASP A 95 3.28 -1.50 8.82
CA ASP A 95 4.11 -0.98 9.91
C ASP A 95 4.25 0.55 9.86
N LYS A 96 3.53 1.24 8.97
CA LYS A 96 3.54 2.71 8.79
C LYS A 96 4.93 3.27 8.49
N ARG A 97 5.79 2.50 7.82
CA ARG A 97 7.08 2.98 7.29
C ARG A 97 6.91 3.75 5.99
N VAL A 98 5.81 3.51 5.29
CA VAL A 98 5.33 4.28 4.14
C VAL A 98 3.83 4.50 4.30
N ASP A 99 3.33 5.57 3.70
CA ASP A 99 1.92 5.96 3.75
C ASP A 99 1.13 5.37 2.57
N ILE A 100 1.77 5.26 1.40
CA ILE A 100 1.21 4.64 0.19
C ILE A 100 2.26 3.84 -0.56
N LEU A 101 1.81 2.92 -1.42
CA LEU A 101 2.66 2.11 -2.29
C LEU A 101 2.30 2.35 -3.76
N MET A 102 3.31 2.50 -4.61
CA MET A 102 3.15 2.55 -6.06
C MET A 102 3.37 1.16 -6.70
N SER A 103 2.82 0.95 -7.89
CA SER A 103 2.98 -0.29 -8.67
C SER A 103 2.64 -1.59 -7.90
N VAL A 104 1.55 -1.57 -7.13
CA VAL A 104 1.01 -2.77 -6.49
C VAL A 104 -0.11 -3.35 -7.36
N GLY A 105 0.17 -4.51 -7.96
CA GLY A 105 -0.87 -5.27 -8.66
C GLY A 105 -1.99 -5.71 -7.70
N TYR A 106 -3.23 -5.60 -8.15
CA TYR A 106 -4.41 -6.01 -7.38
C TYR A 106 -4.53 -7.54 -7.31
N SER A 107 -4.88 -8.05 -6.13
CA SER A 107 -5.38 -9.42 -5.92
C SER A 107 -6.30 -9.45 -4.70
N LYS A 108 -7.21 -10.42 -4.61
CA LYS A 108 -8.14 -10.55 -3.48
C LYS A 108 -7.41 -10.76 -2.16
N GLU A 109 -6.30 -11.50 -2.20
CA GLU A 109 -5.47 -11.78 -1.03
C GLU A 109 -4.81 -10.51 -0.50
N ARG A 110 -4.39 -9.60 -1.39
CA ARG A 110 -3.83 -8.29 -0.99
C ARG A 110 -4.90 -7.36 -0.45
N GLU A 111 -6.09 -7.35 -1.06
CA GLU A 111 -7.22 -6.52 -0.62
C GLU A 111 -7.69 -6.87 0.81
N GLN A 112 -7.43 -8.10 1.28
CA GLN A 112 -7.71 -8.48 2.66
C GLN A 112 -6.82 -7.78 3.70
N VAL A 113 -5.67 -7.23 3.30
CA VAL A 113 -4.67 -6.66 4.21
C VAL A 113 -4.35 -5.19 3.93
N ILE A 114 -4.63 -4.69 2.73
CA ILE A 114 -4.40 -3.31 2.31
C ILE A 114 -5.53 -2.80 1.43
N ASP A 115 -5.81 -1.51 1.52
CA ASP A 115 -6.76 -0.83 0.64
C ASP A 115 -6.11 -0.46 -0.70
N PHE A 116 -6.92 -0.41 -1.77
CA PHE A 116 -6.48 0.00 -3.11
C PHE A 116 -7.19 1.28 -3.55
N ALA A 117 -6.42 2.18 -4.14
CA ALA A 117 -6.95 3.31 -4.88
C ALA A 117 -7.45 2.88 -6.28
N ALA A 118 -8.08 3.81 -7.00
CA ALA A 118 -8.39 3.61 -8.40
C ALA A 118 -7.09 3.32 -9.20
N ALA A 119 -7.16 2.35 -10.11
CA ALA A 119 -6.02 1.99 -10.94
C ALA A 119 -5.58 3.18 -11.81
N TYR A 120 -4.29 3.51 -11.75
CA TYR A 120 -3.69 4.61 -12.52
C TYR A 120 -2.87 4.11 -13.73
N ALA A 121 -2.55 2.83 -13.79
CA ALA A 121 -1.84 2.20 -14.92
C ALA A 121 -2.33 0.77 -15.18
N PRO A 122 -2.42 0.33 -16.44
CA PRO A 122 -2.59 -1.09 -16.76
C PRO A 122 -1.28 -1.85 -16.53
N TYR A 123 -1.39 -3.15 -16.22
CA TYR A 123 -0.24 -4.04 -16.08
C TYR A 123 -0.48 -5.37 -16.79
N TYR A 124 0.55 -5.90 -17.47
CA TYR A 124 0.51 -7.18 -18.16
C TYR A 124 1.72 -8.02 -17.73
N ILE A 125 1.45 -9.28 -17.38
CA ILE A 125 2.48 -10.25 -17.01
C ILE A 125 2.89 -11.00 -18.27
N ALA A 126 4.20 -11.06 -18.53
CA ALA A 126 4.77 -11.78 -19.66
C ALA A 126 6.06 -12.49 -19.26
N VAL A 127 6.34 -13.63 -19.92
CA VAL A 127 7.65 -14.28 -19.90
C VAL A 127 8.45 -13.76 -21.09
N ILE A 128 9.64 -13.24 -20.83
CA ILE A 128 10.51 -12.65 -21.86
C ILE A 128 11.85 -13.40 -21.85
N GLY A 129 12.36 -13.72 -23.04
CA GLY A 129 13.62 -14.43 -23.17
C GLY A 129 14.24 -14.31 -24.57
N PRO A 130 15.39 -14.96 -24.80
CA PRO A 130 16.04 -14.98 -26.11
C PRO A 130 15.11 -15.48 -27.21
N LYS A 131 15.13 -14.83 -28.38
CA LYS A 131 14.32 -15.22 -29.54
C LYS A 131 14.50 -16.68 -29.98
N ALA A 132 15.67 -17.27 -29.69
CA ALA A 132 15.96 -18.67 -29.99
C ALA A 132 15.11 -19.65 -29.16
N LEU A 133 14.65 -19.24 -27.98
CA LEU A 133 13.69 -19.99 -27.17
C LEU A 133 12.28 -19.64 -27.66
N ALA A 134 11.80 -20.39 -28.65
CA ALA A 134 10.45 -20.22 -29.17
C ALA A 134 9.41 -20.65 -28.12
N VAL A 135 8.89 -19.70 -27.35
CA VAL A 135 7.81 -19.89 -26.37
C VAL A 135 6.53 -19.27 -26.94
N LYS A 136 5.50 -20.09 -27.13
CA LYS A 136 4.18 -19.67 -27.64
C LYS A 136 3.09 -19.79 -26.59
N GLY A 137 3.29 -20.61 -25.56
CA GLY A 137 2.35 -20.84 -24.48
C GLY A 137 3.05 -21.29 -23.20
N LYS A 138 2.26 -21.48 -22.14
CA LYS A 138 2.74 -21.93 -20.83
C LYS A 138 3.37 -23.32 -20.88
N GLU A 139 2.93 -24.17 -21.79
CA GLU A 139 3.40 -25.54 -21.98
C GLU A 139 4.88 -25.57 -22.42
N ASP A 140 5.31 -24.57 -23.19
CA ASP A 140 6.70 -24.43 -23.64
C ASP A 140 7.66 -23.99 -22.52
N LEU A 141 7.13 -23.67 -21.33
CA LEU A 141 7.90 -23.33 -20.15
C LEU A 141 8.42 -24.56 -19.40
N ALA A 142 7.95 -25.76 -19.73
CA ALA A 142 8.46 -27.00 -19.16
C ALA A 142 9.98 -27.14 -19.38
N ASP A 143 10.68 -27.64 -18.37
CA ASP A 143 12.13 -27.83 -18.35
C ASP A 143 12.95 -26.54 -18.59
N LYS A 144 12.33 -25.36 -18.46
CA LYS A 144 13.03 -24.06 -18.53
C LYS A 144 13.34 -23.56 -17.13
N SER A 145 14.53 -22.96 -16.99
CA SER A 145 14.84 -22.13 -15.82
C SER A 145 14.33 -20.71 -16.09
N ILE A 146 13.40 -20.25 -15.26
CA ILE A 146 12.77 -18.93 -15.39
C ILE A 146 13.05 -18.14 -14.12
N ALA A 147 13.66 -16.97 -14.28
CA ALA A 147 13.87 -16.04 -13.18
C ALA A 147 12.61 -15.19 -12.97
N VAL A 148 12.22 -14.99 -11.71
CA VAL A 148 11.08 -14.16 -11.34
C VAL A 148 11.35 -13.41 -10.04
N ASN A 149 10.81 -12.20 -9.93
CA ASN A 149 10.92 -11.39 -8.73
C ASN A 149 9.96 -11.93 -7.67
N ARG A 150 10.50 -12.44 -6.55
CA ARG A 150 9.67 -13.07 -5.51
C ARG A 150 8.70 -12.08 -4.86
N GLY A 151 7.51 -12.55 -4.51
CA GLY A 151 6.47 -11.72 -3.85
C GLY A 151 5.74 -10.77 -4.80
N THR A 152 5.91 -10.95 -6.11
CA THR A 152 5.18 -10.24 -7.16
C THR A 152 4.01 -11.09 -7.68
N LEU A 153 3.13 -10.52 -8.52
CA LEU A 153 2.07 -11.35 -9.12
C LEU A 153 2.65 -12.27 -10.19
N GLU A 154 3.77 -11.89 -10.79
CA GLU A 154 4.54 -12.64 -11.76
C GLU A 154 5.03 -13.95 -11.16
N ASP A 155 5.51 -13.91 -9.91
CA ASP A 155 5.92 -15.11 -9.16
C ASP A 155 4.76 -16.07 -8.97
N THR A 156 3.63 -15.58 -8.45
CA THR A 156 2.44 -16.41 -8.20
C THR A 156 1.82 -16.92 -9.50
N SER A 157 1.68 -16.06 -10.52
CA SER A 157 1.08 -16.42 -11.81
C SER A 157 1.96 -17.38 -12.60
N LEU A 158 3.29 -17.20 -12.56
CA LEU A 158 4.22 -18.14 -13.19
C LEU A 158 4.19 -19.49 -12.47
N THR A 159 4.22 -19.50 -11.14
CA THR A 159 4.17 -20.74 -10.34
C THR A 159 2.89 -21.53 -10.59
N GLU A 160 1.75 -20.85 -10.77
CA GLU A 160 0.48 -21.49 -11.08
C GLU A 160 0.40 -21.98 -12.54
N ALA A 161 0.95 -21.20 -13.49
CA ALA A 161 0.81 -21.48 -14.91
C ALA A 161 1.85 -22.45 -15.48
N ALA A 162 3.08 -22.44 -14.95
CA ALA A 162 4.17 -23.25 -15.48
C ALA A 162 3.95 -24.74 -15.15
N PRO A 163 4.15 -25.65 -16.11
CA PRO A 163 4.11 -27.09 -15.85
C PRO A 163 5.13 -27.49 -14.78
N SER A 164 4.77 -28.48 -13.97
CA SER A 164 5.75 -29.14 -13.10
C SER A 164 6.91 -29.66 -13.95
N SER A 165 8.12 -29.38 -13.50
CA SER A 165 9.37 -29.90 -14.08
C SER A 165 9.85 -31.11 -13.29
#